data_AF-A0A660PMP2-F1
#
_entry.id   AF-A0A660PMP2-F1
#
_cell.length_a   1.000
_cell.length_b   1.000
_cell.length_c   1.000
_cell.angle_alpha   90.00
_cell.angle_beta   90.00
_cell.angle_gamma   90.00
#
_symmetry.space_group_name_H-M   'P 1'
#
loop_
_entity.id
_entity.type
_entity.pdbx_description
1 polymer ?
#
loop_
_entity_poly.entity_id
_entity_poly.type
_entity_poly.pdbx_seq_one_letter_code
_entity_poly.pdbx_strand_id
1 'polypeptide(L)'
;DDHKELSSLPQTLTQVIKVVQDESSSVSDLAEVLIHDPALVTKILRVVNSPFYGVTREVTTISQAVMTLGMRAVSALALSTSIYNIAGKWDTSIDRIRFWRHSLEVAVASRDIAEAIKYECPEEAFIAGLIHDIGLLVIEKSFPEKFSRIWKQAQSGENIFELEDRTWGTNHARIGRFLLEQWRLPESICEAVGLFQNEFPPGNIDPDFRLPQIVSLATRISRFSVTGLKRIQSNEQESIQILTENINLDKEKLVQIQKELMNKTTHESEFLEIEIGSSEELLQEANRMLYEQYLTVENLLEENQNLYEQIAQEKLQKAALEALRTITATLNHYVNNAIATILGRAQLVQICIDKGQIVDSKNTTTTAMIVIENSVKTITSVMEELKRLTTFETIIYHDDTYIIDIENKIKKQFEEIEKITSEECITGT
;
A
#
# COMPACT_ATOMS: atom_id res chain seq x y z
N ASP A 1 -18.66 -4.82 -38.18
CA ASP A 1 -19.47 -3.58 -38.30
C ASP A 1 -19.73 -2.89 -36.97
N ASP A 2 -19.88 -3.61 -35.85
CA ASP A 2 -20.14 -3.03 -34.51
C ASP A 2 -19.11 -2.02 -33.98
N HIS A 3 -17.85 -2.05 -34.45
CA HIS A 3 -16.83 -1.07 -34.07
C HIS A 3 -17.11 0.36 -34.58
N LYS A 4 -17.94 0.52 -35.64
CA LYS A 4 -18.35 1.85 -36.13
C LYS A 4 -19.37 2.54 -35.23
N GLU A 5 -20.23 1.78 -34.54
CA GLU A 5 -21.25 2.34 -33.64
C GLU A 5 -20.67 2.81 -32.30
N LEU A 6 -19.58 2.19 -31.84
CA LEU A 6 -18.83 2.60 -30.65
C LEU A 6 -18.07 3.93 -30.85
N SER A 7 -17.70 4.23 -32.09
CA SER A 7 -16.83 5.37 -32.44
C SER A 7 -17.58 6.59 -32.99
N SER A 8 -18.84 6.44 -33.42
CA SER A 8 -19.60 7.56 -33.99
C SER A 8 -20.17 8.46 -32.90
N LEU A 9 -19.56 9.63 -32.71
CA LEU A 9 -20.19 10.71 -31.96
C LEU A 9 -21.44 11.24 -32.69
N PRO A 10 -22.47 11.69 -31.96
CA PRO A 10 -23.55 12.48 -32.53
C PRO A 10 -23.00 13.65 -33.33
N GLN A 11 -23.67 14.00 -34.42
CA GLN A 11 -23.23 15.07 -35.32
C GLN A 11 -23.09 16.41 -34.58
N THR A 12 -24.01 16.71 -33.65
CA THR A 12 -23.94 17.89 -32.78
C THR A 12 -22.64 17.92 -31.98
N LEU A 13 -22.20 16.78 -31.45
CA LEU A 13 -20.96 16.70 -30.67
C LEU A 13 -19.72 16.91 -31.53
N THR A 14 -19.72 16.34 -32.73
CA THR A 14 -18.64 16.55 -33.70
C THR A 14 -18.53 18.02 -34.08
N GLN A 15 -19.66 18.74 -34.17
CA GLN A 15 -19.68 20.18 -34.44
C GLN A 15 -19.20 20.99 -33.23
N VAL A 16 -19.61 20.64 -32.00
CA VAL A 16 -19.11 21.29 -30.77
C VAL A 16 -17.59 21.20 -30.70
N ILE A 17 -17.02 20.01 -30.95
CA ILE A 17 -15.58 19.80 -30.95
C ILE A 17 -14.87 20.66 -31.99
N LYS A 18 -15.43 20.77 -33.20
CA LYS A 18 -14.88 21.65 -34.24
C LYS A 18 -14.86 23.12 -33.84
N VAL A 19 -15.93 23.59 -33.21
CA VAL A 19 -16.03 24.97 -32.72
C VAL A 19 -15.00 25.22 -31.61
N VAL A 20 -14.79 24.27 -30.70
CA VAL A 20 -13.78 24.40 -29.63
C VAL A 20 -12.36 24.42 -30.16
N GLN A 21 -12.07 23.63 -31.18
CA GLN A 21 -10.72 23.50 -31.74
C GLN A 21 -10.33 24.69 -32.64
N ASP A 22 -11.30 25.48 -33.08
CA ASP A 22 -11.05 26.65 -33.91
C ASP A 22 -10.94 27.89 -33.01
N GLU A 23 -9.71 28.38 -32.82
CA GLU A 23 -9.41 29.59 -32.05
C GLU A 23 -10.11 30.86 -32.56
N SER A 24 -10.62 30.85 -33.81
CA SER A 24 -11.39 31.95 -34.38
C SER A 24 -12.90 31.88 -34.09
N SER A 25 -13.37 30.78 -33.48
CA SER A 25 -14.77 30.59 -33.15
C SER A 25 -15.26 31.57 -32.09
N SER A 26 -16.49 32.03 -32.28
CA SER A 26 -17.18 32.95 -31.40
C SER A 26 -18.21 32.24 -30.51
N VAL A 27 -18.65 32.93 -29.47
CA VAL A 27 -19.75 32.47 -28.59
C VAL A 27 -21.02 32.12 -29.38
N SER A 28 -21.27 32.86 -30.47
CA SER A 28 -22.42 32.63 -31.33
C SER A 28 -22.31 31.31 -32.09
N ASP A 29 -21.11 30.93 -32.53
CA ASP A 29 -20.90 29.68 -33.27
C ASP A 29 -21.20 28.45 -32.40
N LEU A 30 -20.77 28.46 -31.13
CA LEU A 30 -21.10 27.40 -30.18
C LEU A 30 -22.61 27.35 -29.87
N ALA A 31 -23.23 28.52 -29.69
CA ALA A 31 -24.66 28.60 -29.44
C ALA A 31 -25.49 28.09 -30.63
N GLU A 32 -25.07 28.38 -31.86
CA GLU A 32 -25.72 27.90 -33.09
C GLU A 32 -25.62 26.38 -33.24
N VAL A 33 -24.48 25.78 -32.87
CA VAL A 33 -24.37 24.31 -32.85
C VAL A 33 -25.29 23.69 -31.80
N LEU A 34 -25.28 24.23 -30.57
CA LEU A 34 -26.02 23.63 -29.45
C LEU A 34 -27.53 23.80 -29.58
N ILE A 35 -28.04 24.82 -30.29
CA ILE A 35 -29.49 25.04 -30.44
C ILE A 35 -30.20 23.88 -31.14
N HIS A 36 -29.46 23.07 -31.91
CA HIS A 36 -29.99 21.88 -32.59
C HIS A 36 -30.23 20.69 -31.66
N ASP A 37 -29.78 20.76 -30.40
CA ASP A 37 -30.08 19.77 -29.35
C ASP A 37 -30.68 20.45 -28.10
N PRO A 38 -32.00 20.70 -28.09
CA PRO A 38 -32.68 21.35 -26.96
C PRO A 38 -32.55 20.57 -25.64
N ALA A 39 -32.40 19.24 -25.70
CA ALA A 39 -32.23 18.41 -24.51
C ALA A 39 -30.85 18.69 -23.88
N LEU A 40 -29.79 18.73 -24.70
CA LEU A 40 -28.45 19.09 -24.27
C LEU A 40 -28.38 20.52 -23.73
N VAL A 41 -29.03 21.48 -24.40
CA VAL A 41 -29.12 22.87 -23.93
C VAL A 41 -29.76 22.95 -22.56
N THR A 42 -30.88 22.26 -22.36
CA THR A 42 -31.59 22.25 -21.08
C THR A 42 -30.71 21.69 -19.95
N LYS A 43 -29.95 20.62 -20.23
CA LYS A 43 -29.01 20.04 -19.26
C LYS A 43 -27.87 21.01 -18.93
N ILE A 44 -27.25 21.61 -19.95
CA ILE A 44 -26.18 22.61 -19.77
C ILE A 44 -26.69 23.78 -18.92
N LEU A 45 -27.85 24.34 -19.25
CA LEU A 45 -28.42 25.47 -18.49
C LEU A 45 -28.73 25.08 -17.05
N ARG A 46 -29.23 23.87 -16.79
CA ARG A 46 -29.45 23.40 -15.43
C ARG A 46 -28.15 23.30 -14.64
N VAL A 47 -27.10 22.76 -15.27
CA VAL A 47 -25.77 22.64 -14.66
C VAL A 47 -25.21 24.03 -14.37
N VAL A 48 -25.25 24.96 -15.32
CA VAL A 48 -24.76 26.35 -15.12
C VAL A 48 -25.50 27.07 -14.00
N ASN A 49 -26.79 26.78 -13.80
CA ASN A 49 -27.61 27.35 -12.73
C ASN A 49 -27.50 26.59 -11.40
N SER A 50 -26.64 25.56 -11.31
CA SER A 50 -26.45 24.89 -10.04
C SER A 50 -25.82 25.85 -9.01
N PRO A 51 -26.10 25.68 -7.71
CA PRO A 51 -25.48 26.47 -6.64
C PRO A 51 -23.96 26.46 -6.69
N PHE A 52 -23.36 25.47 -7.33
CA PHE A 52 -21.92 25.37 -7.56
C PHE A 52 -21.36 26.60 -8.30
N TYR A 53 -21.97 27.00 -9.42
CA TYR A 53 -21.47 28.17 -10.18
C TYR A 53 -21.82 29.50 -9.53
N GLY A 54 -22.61 29.48 -8.44
CA GLY A 54 -22.91 30.66 -7.63
C GLY A 54 -23.52 31.81 -8.44
N VAL A 55 -24.19 31.50 -9.56
CA VAL A 55 -24.72 32.52 -10.47
C VAL A 55 -25.78 33.36 -9.74
N THR A 56 -25.57 34.67 -9.69
CA THR A 56 -26.48 35.60 -8.98
C THR A 56 -27.78 35.86 -9.74
N ARG A 57 -27.80 35.56 -11.04
CA ARG A 57 -28.95 35.66 -11.92
C ARG A 57 -29.06 34.39 -12.72
N GLU A 58 -30.29 33.92 -12.90
CA GLU A 58 -30.59 32.74 -13.70
C GLU A 58 -30.08 32.91 -15.14
N VAL A 59 -29.30 31.93 -15.58
CA VAL A 59 -28.77 31.81 -16.94
C VAL A 59 -29.80 31.07 -17.79
N THR A 60 -30.40 31.76 -18.76
CA THR A 60 -31.51 31.24 -19.57
C THR A 60 -31.12 30.91 -21.01
N THR A 61 -29.90 31.28 -21.44
CA THR A 61 -29.43 31.03 -22.82
C THR A 61 -28.00 30.49 -22.86
N ILE A 62 -27.66 29.75 -23.92
CA ILE A 62 -26.29 29.23 -24.11
C ILE A 62 -25.28 30.37 -24.20
N SER A 63 -25.60 31.46 -24.89
CA SER A 63 -24.71 32.62 -24.95
C SER A 63 -24.41 33.19 -23.57
N GLN A 64 -25.40 33.24 -22.67
CA GLN A 64 -25.18 33.64 -21.27
C GLN A 64 -24.32 32.62 -20.52
N ALA A 65 -24.53 31.31 -20.72
CA ALA A 65 -23.70 30.27 -20.12
C ALA A 65 -22.24 30.39 -20.57
N VAL A 66 -22.00 30.63 -21.85
CA VAL A 66 -20.64 30.82 -22.40
C VAL A 66 -20.02 32.12 -21.90
N MET A 67 -20.78 33.20 -21.73
CA MET A 67 -20.26 34.43 -21.11
C MET A 67 -19.93 34.25 -19.62
N THR A 68 -20.61 33.32 -18.94
CA THR A 68 -20.43 33.09 -17.50
C THR A 68 -19.27 32.13 -17.23
N LEU A 69 -19.20 31.02 -17.96
CA LEU A 69 -18.23 29.93 -17.73
C LEU A 69 -17.07 29.92 -18.73
N GLY A 70 -17.22 30.61 -19.86
CA GLY A 70 -16.30 30.50 -20.99
C GLY A 70 -16.67 29.38 -21.96
N MET A 71 -16.09 29.47 -23.16
CA MET A 71 -16.38 28.54 -24.26
C MET A 71 -15.88 27.12 -23.99
N ARG A 72 -14.68 26.98 -23.40
CA ARG A 72 -14.09 25.68 -23.05
C ARG A 72 -14.99 24.94 -22.07
N ALA A 73 -15.37 25.56 -20.96
CA ALA A 73 -16.26 24.98 -19.95
C ALA A 73 -17.60 24.50 -20.53
N VAL A 74 -18.33 25.35 -21.26
CA VAL A 74 -19.64 25.00 -21.84
C VAL A 74 -19.52 23.85 -22.84
N SER A 75 -18.51 23.89 -23.69
CA SER A 75 -18.32 22.82 -24.68
C SER A 75 -17.95 21.51 -24.02
N ALA A 76 -17.15 21.59 -22.98
CA ALA A 76 -16.71 20.44 -22.25
C ALA A 76 -17.91 19.83 -21.44
N LEU A 77 -18.81 20.65 -20.88
CA LEU A 77 -20.10 20.18 -20.32
C LEU A 77 -21.00 19.52 -21.38
N ALA A 78 -21.05 20.09 -22.58
CA ALA A 78 -21.79 19.52 -23.70
C ALA A 78 -21.25 18.12 -24.06
N LEU A 79 -19.93 17.98 -24.08
CA LEU A 79 -19.22 16.74 -24.34
C LEU A 79 -19.51 15.68 -23.29
N SER A 80 -19.31 16.00 -22.00
CA SER A 80 -19.50 15.03 -20.92
C SER A 80 -20.94 14.56 -20.80
N THR A 81 -21.91 15.48 -20.91
CA THR A 81 -23.34 15.15 -20.90
C THR A 81 -23.71 14.20 -22.05
N SER A 82 -23.12 14.41 -23.22
CA SER A 82 -23.38 13.57 -24.38
C SER A 82 -22.72 12.21 -24.28
N ILE A 83 -21.49 12.15 -23.76
CA ILE A 83 -20.79 10.89 -23.47
C ILE A 83 -21.60 10.08 -22.46
N TYR A 84 -22.08 10.70 -21.38
CA TYR A 84 -22.98 10.07 -20.41
C TYR A 84 -24.24 9.50 -21.09
N ASN A 85 -24.91 10.30 -21.92
CA ASN A 85 -26.13 9.86 -22.63
C ASN A 85 -25.87 8.70 -23.61
N ILE A 86 -24.69 8.64 -24.24
CA ILE A 86 -24.30 7.56 -25.17
C ILE A 86 -23.96 6.29 -24.38
N ALA A 87 -23.05 6.42 -23.41
CA ALA A 87 -22.59 5.32 -22.57
C ALA A 87 -23.70 4.73 -21.69
N GLY A 88 -24.64 5.56 -21.25
CA GLY A 88 -25.84 5.16 -20.53
C GLY A 88 -26.76 4.22 -21.33
N LYS A 89 -26.60 4.14 -22.66
CA LYS A 89 -27.36 3.22 -23.52
C LYS A 89 -26.64 1.91 -23.84
N TRP A 90 -25.36 1.78 -23.51
CA TRP A 90 -24.56 0.59 -23.85
C TRP A 90 -24.84 -0.55 -22.89
N ASP A 91 -25.35 -1.69 -23.37
CA ASP A 91 -25.58 -2.86 -22.53
C ASP A 91 -24.30 -3.26 -21.78
N THR A 92 -24.39 -3.44 -20.46
CA THR A 92 -23.24 -3.57 -19.56
C THR A 92 -23.61 -4.44 -18.36
N SER A 93 -22.67 -5.31 -17.97
CA SER A 93 -22.69 -6.08 -16.73
C SER A 93 -22.10 -5.31 -15.55
N ILE A 94 -21.49 -4.16 -15.80
CA ILE A 94 -21.05 -3.23 -14.77
C ILE A 94 -22.28 -2.55 -14.16
N ASP A 95 -22.28 -2.46 -12.83
CA ASP A 95 -23.28 -1.68 -12.11
C ASP A 95 -23.16 -0.20 -12.51
N ARG A 96 -24.13 0.29 -13.29
CA ARG A 96 -24.15 1.66 -13.81
C ARG A 96 -24.17 2.70 -12.71
N ILE A 97 -24.93 2.44 -11.66
CA ILE A 97 -25.06 3.37 -10.53
C ILE A 97 -23.69 3.51 -9.86
N ARG A 98 -22.99 2.41 -9.63
CA ARG A 98 -21.62 2.42 -9.09
C ARG A 98 -20.63 3.10 -10.03
N PHE A 99 -20.67 2.78 -11.31
CA PHE A 99 -19.78 3.37 -12.32
C PHE A 99 -19.89 4.90 -12.35
N TRP A 100 -21.12 5.41 -12.47
CA TRP A 100 -21.35 6.84 -12.56
C TRP A 100 -21.18 7.55 -11.22
N ARG A 101 -21.47 6.89 -10.10
CA ARG A 101 -21.15 7.41 -8.77
C ARG A 101 -19.64 7.62 -8.59
N HIS A 102 -18.82 6.62 -8.95
CA HIS A 102 -17.37 6.76 -8.91
C HIS A 102 -16.89 7.87 -9.86
N SER A 103 -17.36 7.84 -11.11
CA SER A 103 -16.97 8.83 -12.12
C SER A 103 -17.32 10.26 -11.70
N LEU A 104 -18.51 10.47 -11.12
CA LEU A 104 -18.93 11.79 -10.64
C LEU A 104 -18.14 12.22 -9.40
N GLU A 105 -17.86 11.32 -8.46
CA GLU A 105 -17.02 11.67 -7.30
C GLU A 105 -15.61 12.07 -7.75
N VAL A 106 -15.02 11.36 -8.72
CA VAL A 106 -13.71 11.71 -9.31
C VAL A 106 -13.78 13.04 -10.07
N ALA A 107 -14.86 13.32 -10.79
CA ALA A 107 -15.09 14.59 -11.47
C ALA A 107 -15.10 15.78 -10.49
N VAL A 108 -15.92 15.67 -9.43
CA VAL A 108 -16.03 16.70 -8.39
C VAL A 108 -14.70 16.90 -7.68
N ALA A 109 -14.01 15.82 -7.30
CA ALA A 109 -12.69 15.89 -6.68
C ALA A 109 -11.66 16.55 -7.60
N SER A 110 -11.62 16.16 -8.89
CA SER A 110 -10.68 16.72 -9.87
C SER A 110 -10.86 18.23 -10.02
N ARG A 111 -12.11 18.69 -10.07
CA ARG A 111 -12.45 20.12 -10.15
C ARG A 111 -12.04 20.87 -8.88
N ASP A 112 -12.43 20.36 -7.71
CA ASP A 112 -12.11 21.00 -6.43
C ASP A 112 -10.58 21.10 -6.20
N ILE A 113 -9.84 20.07 -6.61
CA ILE A 113 -8.37 20.09 -6.62
C ILE A 113 -7.85 21.16 -7.59
N ALA A 114 -8.36 21.18 -8.82
CA ALA A 114 -7.98 22.14 -9.84
C ALA A 114 -8.21 23.60 -9.38
N GLU A 115 -9.35 23.90 -8.76
CA GLU A 115 -9.64 25.21 -8.16
C GLU A 115 -8.67 25.55 -7.02
N ALA A 116 -8.42 24.57 -6.13
CA ALA A 116 -7.56 24.77 -4.97
C ALA A 116 -6.12 25.15 -5.35
N ILE A 117 -5.62 24.62 -6.47
CA ILE A 117 -4.29 24.91 -7.03
C ILE A 117 -4.30 26.01 -8.10
N LYS A 118 -5.46 26.60 -8.41
CA LYS A 118 -5.65 27.61 -9.46
C LYS A 118 -5.21 27.13 -10.85
N TYR A 119 -5.56 25.89 -11.19
CA TYR A 119 -5.43 25.36 -12.54
C TYR A 119 -6.29 26.19 -13.51
N GLU A 120 -5.83 26.35 -14.75
CA GLU A 120 -6.40 27.31 -15.71
C GLU A 120 -7.86 27.03 -16.06
N CYS A 121 -8.24 25.74 -16.18
CA CYS A 121 -9.60 25.33 -16.50
C CYS A 121 -10.06 24.16 -15.60
N PRO A 122 -10.63 24.44 -14.42
CA PRO A 122 -11.17 23.41 -13.52
C PRO A 122 -12.24 22.53 -14.16
N GLU A 123 -12.96 23.04 -15.15
CA GLU A 123 -13.99 22.30 -15.89
C GLU A 123 -13.39 21.19 -16.75
N GLU A 124 -12.20 21.39 -17.32
CA GLU A 124 -11.47 20.32 -18.00
C GLU A 124 -11.10 19.19 -17.03
N ALA A 125 -10.71 19.54 -15.80
CA ALA A 125 -10.44 18.55 -14.75
C ALA A 125 -11.69 17.79 -14.32
N PHE A 126 -12.83 18.48 -14.18
CA PHE A 126 -14.12 17.85 -13.93
C PHE A 126 -14.42 16.78 -14.99
N ILE A 127 -14.19 17.11 -16.26
CA ILE A 127 -14.62 16.27 -17.37
C ILE A 127 -13.67 15.11 -17.58
N ALA A 128 -12.36 15.35 -17.50
CA ALA A 128 -11.37 14.29 -17.48
C ALA A 128 -11.69 13.29 -16.36
N GLY A 129 -12.03 13.78 -15.15
CA GLY A 129 -12.48 12.94 -14.05
C GLY A 129 -13.80 12.21 -14.31
N LEU A 130 -14.77 12.83 -14.99
CA LEU A 130 -16.06 12.19 -15.28
C LEU A 130 -15.96 11.06 -16.32
N ILE A 131 -14.98 11.12 -17.22
CA ILE A 131 -14.84 10.14 -18.32
C ILE A 131 -13.58 9.28 -18.21
N HIS A 132 -12.84 9.35 -17.10
CA HIS A 132 -11.55 8.68 -16.94
C HIS A 132 -11.64 7.15 -17.13
N ASP A 133 -12.73 6.54 -16.68
CA ASP A 133 -12.96 5.09 -16.75
C ASP A 133 -13.81 4.66 -17.95
N ILE A 134 -14.07 5.55 -18.93
CA ILE A 134 -14.92 5.24 -20.08
C ILE A 134 -14.42 4.03 -20.89
N GLY A 135 -13.11 3.77 -20.86
CA GLY A 135 -12.50 2.62 -21.51
C GLY A 135 -13.01 1.28 -21.00
N LEU A 136 -13.49 1.19 -19.74
CA LEU A 136 -14.05 -0.05 -19.20
C LEU A 136 -15.27 -0.50 -20.01
N LEU A 137 -16.16 0.45 -20.33
CA LEU A 137 -17.36 0.18 -21.13
C LEU A 137 -17.00 -0.23 -22.57
N VAL A 138 -15.91 0.34 -23.12
CA VAL A 138 -15.40 -0.03 -24.45
C VAL A 138 -14.85 -1.46 -24.45
N ILE A 139 -14.03 -1.80 -23.45
CA ILE A 139 -13.47 -3.15 -23.30
C ILE A 139 -14.59 -4.16 -23.16
N GLU A 140 -15.55 -3.91 -22.27
CA GLU A 140 -16.65 -4.82 -22.03
C GLU A 140 -17.46 -5.09 -23.31
N LYS A 141 -17.85 -4.02 -24.02
CA LYS A 141 -18.62 -4.17 -25.26
C LYS A 141 -17.80 -4.88 -26.36
N SER A 142 -16.49 -4.67 -26.39
CA SER A 142 -15.61 -5.28 -27.41
C SER A 142 -15.22 -6.73 -27.08
N PHE A 143 -15.12 -7.08 -25.79
CA PHE A 143 -14.59 -8.37 -25.32
C PHE A 143 -15.38 -8.92 -24.12
N PRO A 144 -16.70 -9.12 -24.22
CA PRO A 144 -17.57 -9.36 -23.06
C PRO A 144 -17.19 -10.60 -22.25
N GLU A 145 -16.84 -11.71 -22.92
CA GLU A 145 -16.47 -12.96 -22.23
C GLU A 145 -15.16 -12.84 -21.44
N LYS A 146 -14.14 -12.19 -22.02
CA LYS A 146 -12.85 -11.98 -21.36
C LYS A 146 -12.99 -10.95 -20.24
N PHE A 147 -13.73 -9.87 -20.50
CA PHE A 147 -14.04 -8.85 -19.51
C PHE A 147 -14.73 -9.46 -18.28
N SER A 148 -15.75 -10.29 -18.46
CA SER A 148 -16.44 -10.94 -17.33
C SER A 148 -15.50 -11.73 -16.41
N ARG A 149 -14.46 -12.37 -16.96
CA ARG A 149 -13.48 -13.14 -16.17
C ARG A 149 -12.55 -12.23 -15.37
N ILE A 150 -12.03 -11.16 -15.99
CA ILE A 150 -11.16 -10.22 -15.26
C ILE A 150 -11.97 -9.39 -14.26
N TRP A 151 -13.23 -9.07 -14.58
CA TRP A 151 -14.11 -8.29 -13.72
C TRP A 151 -14.40 -9.01 -12.41
N LYS A 152 -14.63 -10.33 -12.46
CA LYS A 152 -14.80 -11.16 -11.24
C LYS A 152 -13.54 -11.19 -10.37
N GLN A 153 -12.36 -11.25 -10.97
CA GLN A 153 -11.08 -11.19 -10.23
C GLN A 153 -10.87 -9.81 -9.61
N ALA A 154 -11.17 -8.74 -10.35
CA ALA A 154 -11.11 -7.37 -9.83
C ALA A 154 -12.10 -7.15 -8.67
N GLN A 155 -13.31 -7.71 -8.75
CA GLN A 155 -14.29 -7.75 -7.66
C GLN A 155 -13.85 -8.61 -6.46
N SER A 156 -12.85 -9.47 -6.64
CA SER A 156 -12.22 -10.25 -5.56
C SER A 156 -11.00 -9.54 -4.96
N GLY A 157 -10.68 -8.33 -5.43
CA GLY A 157 -9.64 -7.46 -4.87
C GLY A 157 -8.31 -7.45 -5.64
N GLU A 158 -8.23 -8.08 -6.80
CA GLU A 158 -7.07 -7.94 -7.70
C GLU A 158 -7.08 -6.58 -8.43
N ASN A 159 -5.89 -6.05 -8.74
CA ASN A 159 -5.78 -4.79 -9.47
C ASN A 159 -6.26 -4.97 -10.92
N ILE A 160 -7.34 -4.27 -11.28
CA ILE A 160 -7.94 -4.36 -12.62
C ILE A 160 -6.96 -3.97 -13.72
N PHE A 161 -6.13 -2.95 -13.54
CA PHE A 161 -5.16 -2.52 -14.55
C PHE A 161 -4.11 -3.60 -14.83
N GLU A 162 -3.62 -4.27 -13.78
CA GLU A 162 -2.68 -5.38 -13.96
C GLU A 162 -3.33 -6.58 -14.64
N LEU A 163 -4.60 -6.87 -14.35
CA LEU A 163 -5.34 -7.94 -15.02
C LEU A 163 -5.54 -7.64 -16.50
N GLU A 164 -5.87 -6.39 -16.84
CA GLU A 164 -6.03 -5.92 -18.21
C GLU A 164 -4.71 -5.97 -18.98
N ASP A 165 -3.64 -5.39 -18.41
CA ASP A 165 -2.31 -5.39 -19.03
C ASP A 165 -1.81 -6.83 -19.26
N ARG A 166 -2.04 -7.75 -18.30
CA ARG A 166 -1.71 -9.18 -18.48
C ARG A 166 -2.56 -9.87 -19.55
N THR A 167 -3.82 -9.46 -19.72
CA THR A 167 -4.79 -10.12 -20.63
C THR A 167 -4.69 -9.60 -22.06
N TRP A 168 -4.50 -8.30 -22.24
CA TRP A 168 -4.58 -7.62 -23.53
C TRP A 168 -3.31 -6.84 -23.91
N GLY A 169 -2.32 -6.70 -23.01
CA GLY A 169 -1.15 -5.85 -23.22
C GLY A 169 -1.48 -4.35 -23.21
N THR A 170 -2.68 -4.00 -22.77
CA THR A 170 -3.17 -2.63 -22.60
C THR A 170 -4.25 -2.62 -21.53
N ASN A 171 -4.65 -1.42 -21.10
CA ASN A 171 -5.64 -1.21 -20.05
C ASN A 171 -6.71 -0.20 -20.48
N HIS A 172 -7.77 -0.08 -19.68
CA HIS A 172 -8.90 0.78 -20.02
C HIS A 172 -8.55 2.27 -20.03
N ALA A 173 -7.55 2.73 -19.28
CA ALA A 173 -7.08 4.11 -19.36
C ALA A 173 -6.54 4.43 -20.76
N ARG A 174 -5.67 3.57 -21.30
CA ARG A 174 -5.11 3.71 -22.66
C ARG A 174 -6.17 3.55 -23.74
N ILE A 175 -7.13 2.64 -23.56
CA ILE A 175 -8.27 2.47 -24.48
C ILE A 175 -9.20 3.68 -24.44
N GLY A 176 -9.44 4.24 -23.25
CA GLY A 176 -10.20 5.48 -23.06
C GLY A 176 -9.54 6.63 -23.81
N ARG A 177 -8.24 6.87 -23.58
CA ARG A 177 -7.46 7.85 -24.35
C ARG A 177 -7.62 7.67 -25.86
N PHE A 178 -7.43 6.45 -26.36
CA PHE A 178 -7.58 6.18 -27.78
C PHE A 178 -8.98 6.54 -28.31
N LEU A 179 -10.04 6.22 -27.55
CA LEU A 179 -11.42 6.61 -27.89
C LEU A 179 -11.55 8.13 -27.97
N LEU A 180 -11.03 8.85 -26.97
CA LEU A 180 -11.11 10.31 -26.91
C LEU A 180 -10.33 10.99 -28.04
N GLU A 181 -9.20 10.43 -28.44
CA GLU A 181 -8.43 10.86 -29.62
C GLU A 181 -9.22 10.65 -30.92
N GLN A 182 -9.92 9.53 -31.08
CA GLN A 182 -10.81 9.30 -32.22
C GLN A 182 -11.98 10.30 -32.25
N TRP A 183 -12.46 10.67 -31.07
CA TRP A 183 -13.46 11.72 -30.89
C TRP A 183 -12.91 13.12 -31.09
N ARG A 184 -11.59 13.28 -31.23
CA ARG A 184 -10.89 14.56 -31.37
C ARG A 184 -11.09 15.48 -30.17
N LEU A 185 -11.15 14.92 -28.96
CA LEU A 185 -11.12 15.76 -27.76
C LEU A 185 -9.77 16.49 -27.59
N PRO A 186 -9.73 17.58 -26.81
CA PRO A 186 -8.48 18.26 -26.47
C PRO A 186 -7.43 17.29 -25.94
N GLU A 187 -6.18 17.47 -26.37
CA GLU A 187 -5.07 16.59 -26.00
C GLU A 187 -4.88 16.50 -24.48
N SER A 188 -5.04 17.62 -23.75
CA SER A 188 -5.00 17.64 -22.29
C SER A 188 -5.95 16.63 -21.64
N ILE A 189 -7.19 16.51 -22.14
CA ILE A 189 -8.19 15.55 -21.64
C ILE A 189 -7.80 14.12 -22.03
N CYS A 190 -7.37 13.92 -23.28
CA CYS A 190 -6.91 12.61 -23.75
C CYS A 190 -5.74 12.08 -22.91
N GLU A 191 -4.77 12.94 -22.58
CA GLU A 191 -3.63 12.61 -21.73
C GLU A 191 -4.04 12.35 -20.29
N ALA A 192 -4.92 13.18 -19.72
CA ALA A 192 -5.43 12.97 -18.38
C ALA A 192 -6.08 11.58 -18.20
N VAL A 193 -6.92 11.19 -19.16
CA VAL A 193 -7.57 9.86 -19.16
C VAL A 193 -6.58 8.73 -19.45
N GLY A 194 -5.55 8.97 -20.27
CA GLY A 194 -4.56 7.95 -20.59
C GLY A 194 -3.50 7.71 -19.52
N LEU A 195 -3.26 8.69 -18.64
CA LEU A 195 -2.11 8.72 -17.74
C LEU A 195 -2.47 8.84 -16.25
N PHE A 196 -3.74 8.96 -15.86
CA PHE A 196 -4.12 9.12 -14.43
C PHE A 196 -3.67 7.97 -13.51
N GLN A 197 -3.40 6.78 -14.07
CA GLN A 197 -2.88 5.63 -13.31
C GLN A 197 -1.36 5.48 -13.35
N ASN A 198 -0.66 6.33 -14.10
CA ASN A 198 0.79 6.28 -14.11
C ASN A 198 1.35 6.68 -12.75
N GLU A 199 2.48 6.09 -12.39
CA GLU A 199 3.27 6.55 -11.25
C GLU A 199 3.99 7.84 -11.64
N PHE A 200 3.74 8.90 -10.88
CA PHE A 200 4.43 10.17 -11.05
C PHE A 200 5.57 10.26 -10.03
N PRO A 201 6.82 10.50 -10.46
CA PRO A 201 7.93 10.61 -9.52
C PRO A 201 7.78 11.86 -8.64
N PRO A 202 8.36 11.85 -7.43
CA PRO A 202 8.42 13.04 -6.57
C PRO A 202 9.09 14.22 -7.28
N GLY A 203 8.47 15.39 -7.20
CA GLY A 203 8.94 16.62 -7.83
C GLY A 203 8.58 16.77 -9.32
N ASN A 204 7.71 15.91 -9.87
CA ASN A 204 7.22 16.06 -11.24
C ASN A 204 6.24 17.24 -11.34
N ILE A 205 6.77 18.40 -11.72
CA ILE A 205 6.04 19.68 -11.89
C ILE A 205 5.78 20.03 -13.35
N ASP A 206 5.91 19.05 -14.26
CA ASP A 206 5.68 19.26 -15.69
C ASP A 206 4.24 19.76 -15.94
N PRO A 207 4.05 20.89 -16.64
CA PRO A 207 2.73 21.38 -16.99
C PRO A 207 1.85 20.37 -17.70
N ASP A 208 2.42 19.52 -18.57
CA ASP A 208 1.68 18.56 -19.39
C ASP A 208 1.08 17.44 -18.50
N PHE A 209 1.74 17.13 -17.37
CA PHE A 209 1.27 16.13 -16.43
C PHE A 209 0.37 16.67 -15.32
N ARG A 210 0.09 17.98 -15.27
CA ARG A 210 -0.76 18.54 -14.21
C ARG A 210 -2.16 17.97 -14.22
N LEU A 211 -2.83 17.96 -15.37
CA LEU A 211 -4.20 17.44 -15.46
C LEU A 211 -4.25 15.92 -15.18
N PRO A 212 -3.35 15.08 -15.74
CA PRO A 212 -3.21 13.70 -15.31
C PRO A 212 -3.01 13.52 -13.79
N GLN A 213 -2.16 14.33 -13.15
CA GLN A 213 -1.91 14.25 -11.70
C GLN A 213 -3.14 14.66 -10.88
N ILE A 214 -3.90 15.67 -11.32
CA ILE A 214 -5.16 16.07 -10.69
C ILE A 214 -6.15 14.91 -10.70
N VAL A 215 -6.38 14.29 -11.86
CA VAL A 215 -7.30 13.15 -11.99
C VAL A 215 -6.77 11.95 -11.20
N SER A 216 -5.46 11.70 -11.23
CA SER A 216 -4.79 10.65 -10.46
C SER A 216 -5.03 10.77 -8.95
N LEU A 217 -4.91 12.00 -8.42
CA LEU A 217 -5.16 12.31 -7.01
C LEU A 217 -6.65 12.18 -6.69
N ALA A 218 -7.52 12.70 -7.57
CA ALA A 218 -8.97 12.61 -7.43
C ALA A 218 -9.46 11.15 -7.35
N THR A 219 -8.96 10.27 -8.22
CA THR A 219 -9.27 8.83 -8.19
C THR A 219 -8.82 8.19 -6.88
N ARG A 220 -7.65 8.56 -6.35
CA ARG A 220 -7.13 8.03 -5.08
C ARG A 220 -7.90 8.53 -3.86
N ILE A 221 -8.43 9.74 -3.87
CA ILE A 221 -9.24 10.26 -2.75
C ILE A 221 -10.73 9.93 -2.85
N SER A 222 -11.20 9.48 -4.01
CA SER A 222 -12.57 9.00 -4.23
C SER A 222 -12.91 7.87 -3.27
N ARG A 223 -14.09 7.90 -2.66
CA ARG A 223 -14.54 6.86 -1.72
C ARG A 223 -15.05 5.64 -2.47
N PHE A 224 -15.72 5.88 -3.59
CA PHE A 224 -16.34 4.84 -4.38
C PHE A 224 -15.32 4.19 -5.31
N SER A 225 -15.60 2.96 -5.72
CA SER A 225 -14.83 2.20 -6.71
C SER A 225 -15.81 1.54 -7.67
N VAL A 226 -15.44 1.47 -8.95
CA VAL A 226 -16.27 0.81 -9.97
C VAL A 226 -16.41 -0.69 -9.68
N THR A 227 -15.36 -1.34 -9.16
CA THR A 227 -15.38 -2.76 -8.81
C THR A 227 -16.11 -3.04 -7.49
N GLY A 228 -16.42 -2.00 -6.71
CA GLY A 228 -17.08 -2.10 -5.41
C GLY A 228 -16.17 -2.51 -4.26
N LEU A 229 -14.89 -2.78 -4.52
CA LEU A 229 -13.84 -2.91 -3.49
C LEU A 229 -12.82 -1.80 -3.68
N LYS A 230 -12.49 -1.11 -2.59
CA LYS A 230 -11.35 -0.20 -2.54
C LYS A 230 -10.33 -0.74 -1.54
N ARG A 231 -9.31 -1.43 -2.05
CA ARG A 231 -8.22 -1.91 -1.20
C ARG A 231 -7.26 -0.77 -0.94
N ILE A 232 -6.95 -0.51 0.32
CA ILE A 232 -5.85 0.38 0.68
C ILE A 232 -4.57 -0.31 0.20
N GLN A 233 -3.97 0.18 -0.88
CA GLN A 233 -2.65 -0.30 -1.29
C GLN A 233 -1.62 0.18 -0.28
N SER A 234 -0.59 -0.64 -0.01
CA SER A 234 0.47 -0.31 0.96
C SER A 234 1.19 1.01 0.66
N ASN A 235 1.14 1.48 -0.60
CA ASN A 235 1.74 2.72 -1.09
C ASN A 235 0.71 3.82 -1.44
N GLU A 236 -0.58 3.65 -1.11
CA GLU A 236 -1.61 4.62 -1.54
C GLU A 236 -1.42 5.97 -0.84
N GLN A 237 -1.10 5.97 0.47
CA GLN A 237 -0.80 7.20 1.22
C GLN A 237 0.45 7.91 0.70
N GLU A 238 1.50 7.17 0.36
CA GLU A 238 2.72 7.72 -0.22
C GLU A 238 2.42 8.34 -1.60
N SER A 239 1.64 7.65 -2.44
CA SER A 239 1.23 8.17 -3.75
C SER A 239 0.39 9.44 -3.63
N ILE A 240 -0.55 9.49 -2.68
CA ILE A 240 -1.35 10.70 -2.39
C ILE A 240 -0.44 11.84 -1.96
N GLN A 241 0.53 11.56 -1.09
CA GLN A 241 1.48 12.57 -0.64
C GLN A 241 2.32 13.12 -1.80
N ILE A 242 2.89 12.25 -2.63
CA ILE A 242 3.69 12.62 -3.80
C ILE A 242 2.86 13.49 -4.76
N LEU A 243 1.64 13.06 -5.10
CA LEU A 243 0.77 13.82 -6.00
C LEU A 243 0.40 15.19 -5.43
N THR A 244 0.08 15.24 -4.13
CA THR A 244 -0.26 16.49 -3.42
C THR A 244 0.91 17.47 -3.46
N GLU A 245 2.13 16.98 -3.24
CA GLU A 245 3.35 17.79 -3.31
C GLU A 245 3.67 18.24 -4.74
N ASN A 246 3.53 17.35 -5.74
CA ASN A 246 3.78 17.66 -7.15
C ASN A 246 2.90 18.78 -7.69
N ILE A 247 1.60 18.76 -7.37
CA ILE A 247 0.66 19.81 -7.80
C ILE A 247 0.61 21.02 -6.86
N ASN A 248 1.44 21.04 -5.81
CA ASN A 248 1.49 22.08 -4.79
C ASN A 248 0.13 22.34 -4.12
N LEU A 249 -0.60 21.27 -3.81
CA LEU A 249 -1.85 21.33 -3.06
C LEU A 249 -1.55 21.33 -1.56
N ASP A 250 -2.15 22.29 -0.86
CA ASP A 250 -2.05 22.35 0.59
C ASP A 250 -2.78 21.17 1.27
N LYS A 251 -2.17 20.61 2.32
CA LYS A 251 -2.70 19.43 3.01
C LYS A 251 -4.03 19.72 3.71
N GLU A 252 -4.22 20.92 4.27
CA GLU A 252 -5.49 21.28 4.90
C GLU A 252 -6.60 21.41 3.85
N LYS A 253 -6.29 21.96 2.68
CA LYS A 253 -7.22 21.97 1.55
C LYS A 253 -7.60 20.57 1.09
N LEU A 254 -6.63 19.65 0.98
CA LEU A 254 -6.93 18.25 0.61
C LEU A 254 -7.92 17.61 1.60
N VAL A 255 -7.70 17.78 2.90
CA VAL A 255 -8.60 17.28 3.95
C VAL A 255 -9.98 17.91 3.83
N GLN A 256 -10.06 19.21 3.53
CA GLN A 256 -11.34 19.89 3.33
C GLN A 256 -12.09 19.36 2.11
N ILE A 257 -11.39 19.18 0.97
CA ILE A 257 -11.96 18.58 -0.25
C ILE A 257 -12.52 17.20 0.08
N GLN A 258 -11.72 16.34 0.72
CA GLN A 258 -12.16 15.02 1.14
C GLN A 258 -13.43 15.10 1.99
N LYS A 259 -13.49 15.98 3.00
CA LYS A 259 -14.66 16.11 3.89
C LYS A 259 -15.95 16.51 3.16
N GLU A 260 -15.87 17.42 2.20
CA GLU A 260 -17.03 17.95 1.47
C GLU A 260 -17.46 17.10 0.27
N LEU A 261 -16.57 16.23 -0.21
CA LEU A 261 -16.69 15.56 -1.50
C LEU A 261 -17.99 14.77 -1.66
N MET A 262 -18.46 14.05 -0.64
CA MET A 262 -19.75 13.31 -0.71
C MET A 262 -20.92 14.27 -0.91
N ASN A 263 -20.99 15.33 -0.09
CA ASN A 263 -22.09 16.30 -0.14
C ASN A 263 -22.11 17.01 -1.50
N LYS A 264 -20.94 17.40 -2.02
CA LYS A 264 -20.83 18.00 -3.36
C LYS A 264 -21.23 17.01 -4.44
N THR A 265 -20.77 15.76 -4.37
CA THR A 265 -21.13 14.70 -5.35
C THR A 265 -22.64 14.47 -5.39
N THR A 266 -23.29 14.34 -4.23
CA THR A 266 -24.75 14.19 -4.15
C THR A 266 -25.46 15.40 -4.76
N HIS A 267 -25.02 16.61 -4.41
CA HIS A 267 -25.62 17.82 -4.95
C HIS A 267 -25.47 17.91 -6.48
N GLU A 268 -24.27 17.68 -7.02
CA GLU A 268 -24.00 17.73 -8.46
C GLU A 268 -24.76 16.66 -9.25
N SER A 269 -25.01 15.49 -8.64
CA SER A 269 -25.76 14.42 -9.29
C SER A 269 -27.19 14.82 -9.66
N GLU A 270 -27.82 15.68 -8.85
CA GLU A 270 -29.17 16.20 -9.08
C GLU A 270 -29.21 17.13 -10.31
N PHE A 271 -28.18 17.96 -10.51
CA PHE A 271 -28.12 18.88 -11.65
C PHE A 271 -27.74 18.20 -12.95
N LEU A 272 -26.87 17.19 -12.89
CA LEU A 272 -26.43 16.43 -14.06
C LEU A 272 -27.39 15.30 -14.45
N GLU A 273 -28.42 15.03 -13.64
CA GLU A 273 -29.31 13.87 -13.78
C GLU A 273 -28.52 12.54 -13.86
N ILE A 274 -27.46 12.45 -13.06
CA ILE A 274 -26.64 11.26 -12.97
C ILE A 274 -27.13 10.43 -11.79
N GLU A 275 -27.57 9.21 -12.07
CA GLU A 275 -28.02 8.31 -11.02
C GLU A 275 -26.82 7.73 -10.26
N ILE A 276 -26.67 8.17 -9.00
CA ILE A 276 -25.61 7.69 -8.09
C ILE A 276 -26.13 6.76 -6.99
N GLY A 277 -27.42 6.44 -7.03
CA GLY A 277 -28.08 5.55 -6.08
C GLY A 277 -28.82 6.31 -4.99
N SER A 278 -29.77 5.63 -4.38
CA SER A 278 -30.58 6.14 -3.28
C SER A 278 -29.74 6.34 -2.00
N SER A 279 -30.24 7.16 -1.07
CA SER A 279 -29.61 7.33 0.25
C SER A 279 -29.46 6.00 1.00
N GLU A 280 -30.39 5.07 0.79
CA GLU A 280 -30.32 3.73 1.39
C GLU A 280 -29.18 2.91 0.78
N GLU A 281 -29.04 2.88 -0.55
CA GLU A 281 -27.94 2.18 -1.24
C GLU A 281 -26.57 2.77 -0.87
N LEU A 282 -26.48 4.10 -0.76
CA LEU A 282 -25.26 4.78 -0.30
C LEU A 282 -24.90 4.39 1.14
N LEU A 283 -25.90 4.29 2.02
CA LEU A 283 -25.70 3.88 3.42
C LEU A 283 -25.31 2.40 3.52
N GLN A 284 -25.96 1.53 2.75
CA GLN A 284 -25.62 0.10 2.69
C GLN A 284 -24.18 -0.09 2.20
N GLU A 285 -23.78 0.65 1.17
CA GLU A 285 -22.41 0.63 0.65
C GLU A 285 -21.40 1.12 1.68
N ALA A 286 -21.68 2.23 2.37
CA ALA A 286 -20.81 2.74 3.43
C ALA A 286 -20.66 1.74 4.59
N ASN A 287 -21.75 1.08 5.00
CA ASN A 287 -21.73 0.03 6.02
C ASN A 287 -20.91 -1.19 5.57
N ARG A 288 -21.02 -1.57 4.30
CA ARG A 288 -20.21 -2.65 3.70
C ARG A 288 -18.72 -2.31 3.75
N MET A 289 -18.34 -1.11 3.30
CA MET A 289 -16.96 -0.64 3.37
C MET A 289 -16.43 -0.61 4.81
N LEU A 290 -17.23 -0.15 5.77
CA LEU A 290 -16.85 -0.13 7.18
C LEU A 290 -16.60 -1.55 7.73
N TYR A 291 -17.47 -2.50 7.36
CA TYR A 291 -17.32 -3.90 7.77
C TYR A 291 -16.04 -4.52 7.18
N GLU A 292 -15.71 -4.22 5.92
CA GLU A 292 -14.46 -4.68 5.29
C GLU A 292 -13.21 -4.11 5.99
N GLN A 293 -13.26 -2.83 6.40
CA GLN A 293 -12.19 -2.21 7.19
C GLN A 293 -12.06 -2.88 8.57
N TYR A 294 -13.19 -3.18 9.22
CA TYR A 294 -13.21 -3.91 10.48
C TYR A 294 -12.52 -5.28 10.36
N LEU A 295 -12.88 -6.08 9.35
CA LEU A 295 -12.25 -7.38 9.10
C LEU A 295 -10.75 -7.26 8.84
N THR A 296 -10.33 -6.21 8.12
CA THR A 296 -8.90 -5.96 7.85
C THR A 296 -8.15 -5.68 9.15
N VAL A 297 -8.71 -4.85 10.04
CA VAL A 297 -8.12 -4.55 11.35
C VAL A 297 -8.08 -5.81 12.22
N GLU A 298 -9.14 -6.62 12.23
CA GLU A 298 -9.19 -7.88 12.97
C GLU A 298 -8.08 -8.84 12.53
N ASN A 299 -7.92 -9.04 11.21
CA ASN A 299 -6.84 -9.87 10.66
C ASN A 299 -5.44 -9.33 11.02
N LEU A 300 -5.23 -8.01 10.95
CA LEU A 300 -3.95 -7.39 11.33
C LEU A 300 -3.64 -7.56 12.82
N LEU A 301 -4.66 -7.56 13.68
CA LEU A 301 -4.49 -7.81 15.12
C LEU A 301 -4.11 -9.26 15.38
N GLU A 302 -4.73 -10.21 14.68
CA GLU A 302 -4.37 -11.64 14.75
C GLU A 302 -2.94 -11.90 14.24
N GLU A 303 -2.56 -11.32 13.09
CA GLU A 303 -1.19 -11.39 12.57
C GLU A 303 -0.17 -10.80 13.56
N ASN A 304 -0.47 -9.65 14.17
CA ASN A 304 0.39 -9.07 15.20
C ASN A 304 0.56 -9.98 16.41
N GLN A 305 -0.53 -10.63 16.88
CA GLN A 305 -0.44 -11.60 17.98
C GLN A 305 0.47 -12.77 17.64
N ASN A 306 0.29 -13.36 16.45
CA ASN A 306 1.14 -14.45 15.96
C ASN A 306 2.62 -14.03 15.86
N LEU A 307 2.90 -12.81 15.38
CA LEU A 307 4.25 -12.25 15.35
C LEU A 307 4.84 -12.10 16.75
N TYR A 308 4.07 -11.64 17.74
CA TYR A 308 4.54 -11.54 19.12
C TYR A 308 4.90 -12.91 19.71
N GLU A 309 4.10 -13.95 19.43
CA GLU A 309 4.39 -15.31 19.86
C GLU A 309 5.69 -15.86 19.22
N GLN A 310 5.88 -15.63 17.92
CA GLN A 310 7.11 -16.02 17.21
C GLN A 310 8.34 -15.31 17.80
N ILE A 311 8.26 -13.99 18.02
CA ILE A 311 9.36 -13.21 18.62
C ILE A 311 9.68 -13.72 20.04
N ALA A 312 8.66 -14.09 20.82
CA ALA A 312 8.88 -14.66 22.15
C ALA A 312 9.65 -16.00 22.08
N GLN A 313 9.25 -16.90 21.18
CA GLN A 313 9.94 -18.18 20.97
C GLN A 313 11.39 -18.00 20.48
N GLU A 314 11.63 -17.10 19.52
CA GLU A 314 12.99 -16.82 19.03
C GLU A 314 13.89 -16.23 20.11
N LYS A 315 13.36 -15.33 20.95
CA LYS A 315 14.09 -14.79 22.10
C LYS A 315 14.47 -15.88 23.09
N LEU A 316 13.55 -16.80 23.37
CA LEU A 316 13.80 -17.96 24.25
C LEU A 316 14.93 -18.84 23.70
N GLN A 317 14.87 -19.17 22.41
CA GLN A 317 15.90 -19.96 21.74
C GLN A 317 17.27 -19.26 21.77
N LYS A 318 17.30 -17.94 21.52
CA LYS A 318 18.52 -17.15 21.57
C LYS A 318 19.13 -17.12 22.97
N ALA A 319 18.31 -16.92 24.01
CA ALA A 319 18.76 -16.94 25.40
C ALA A 319 19.36 -18.30 25.78
N ALA A 320 18.71 -19.40 25.39
CA ALA A 320 19.22 -20.75 25.62
C ALA A 320 20.57 -20.98 24.92
N LEU A 321 20.72 -20.51 23.67
CA LEU A 321 21.97 -20.62 22.92
C LEU A 321 23.10 -19.79 23.54
N GLU A 322 22.81 -18.60 24.05
CA GLU A 322 23.78 -17.74 24.75
C GLU A 322 24.22 -18.36 26.09
N ALA A 323 23.30 -18.96 26.84
CA ALA A 323 23.63 -19.72 28.05
C ALA A 323 24.56 -20.90 27.72
N LEU A 324 24.22 -21.70 26.69
CA LEU A 324 25.05 -22.83 26.24
C LEU A 324 26.46 -22.37 25.83
N ARG A 325 26.57 -21.27 25.10
CA ARG A 325 27.87 -20.69 24.72
C ARG A 325 28.70 -20.26 25.93
N THR A 326 28.06 -19.62 26.91
CA THR A 326 28.72 -19.17 28.14
C THR A 326 29.24 -20.36 28.96
N ILE A 327 28.41 -21.40 29.10
CA ILE A 327 28.79 -22.65 29.76
C ILE A 327 29.99 -23.30 29.05
N THR A 328 29.91 -23.45 27.72
CA THR A 328 30.98 -24.04 26.91
C THR A 328 32.30 -23.26 27.03
N ALA A 329 32.25 -21.94 27.00
CA ALA A 329 33.43 -21.08 27.18
C ALA A 329 34.06 -21.26 28.57
N THR A 330 33.23 -21.31 29.61
CA THR A 330 33.67 -21.50 30.99
C THR A 330 34.33 -22.87 31.17
N LEU A 331 33.71 -23.93 30.66
CA LEU A 331 34.24 -25.30 30.74
C LEU A 331 35.58 -25.44 30.01
N ASN A 332 35.70 -24.85 28.81
CA ASN A 332 36.97 -24.80 28.08
C ASN A 332 38.08 -24.13 28.92
N HIS A 333 37.76 -23.08 29.67
CA HIS A 333 38.72 -22.43 30.56
C HIS A 333 39.19 -23.37 31.69
N TYR A 334 38.28 -24.08 32.36
CA TYR A 334 38.65 -25.05 33.41
C TYR A 334 39.51 -26.19 32.88
N VAL A 335 39.14 -26.77 31.73
CA VAL A 335 39.90 -27.85 31.10
C VAL A 335 41.29 -27.36 30.70
N ASN A 336 41.42 -26.20 30.06
CA ASN A 336 42.71 -25.65 29.66
C ASN A 336 43.62 -25.36 30.86
N ASN A 337 43.07 -24.82 31.96
CA ASN A 337 43.84 -24.57 33.19
C ASN A 337 44.33 -25.85 33.86
N ALA A 338 43.46 -26.88 33.92
CA ALA A 338 43.84 -28.17 34.47
C ALA A 338 44.92 -28.84 33.60
N ILE A 339 44.80 -28.79 32.27
CA ILE A 339 45.83 -29.28 31.34
C ILE A 339 47.16 -28.54 31.57
N ALA A 340 47.15 -27.20 31.62
CA ALA A 340 48.36 -26.40 31.84
C ALA A 340 49.03 -26.75 33.18
N THR A 341 48.23 -26.94 34.24
CA THR A 341 48.71 -27.35 35.57
C THR A 341 49.36 -28.73 35.53
N ILE A 342 48.71 -29.71 34.90
CA ILE A 342 49.24 -31.06 34.73
C ILE A 342 50.57 -31.01 34.00
N LEU A 343 50.64 -30.28 32.88
CA LEU A 343 51.82 -30.21 32.02
C LEU A 343 53.01 -29.55 32.74
N GLY A 344 52.77 -28.46 33.47
CA GLY A 344 53.80 -27.80 34.28
C GLY A 344 54.33 -28.69 35.41
N ARG A 345 53.45 -29.42 36.10
CA ARG A 345 53.86 -30.36 37.16
C ARG A 345 54.58 -31.59 36.60
N ALA A 346 54.15 -32.12 35.46
CA ALA A 346 54.82 -33.23 34.79
C ALA A 346 56.24 -32.87 34.35
N GLN A 347 56.45 -31.65 33.83
CA GLN A 347 57.78 -31.13 33.51
C GLN A 347 58.70 -31.05 34.74
N LEU A 348 58.18 -30.60 35.89
CA LEU A 348 58.95 -30.57 37.14
C LEU A 348 59.38 -31.97 37.58
N VAL A 349 58.47 -32.95 37.50
CA VAL A 349 58.78 -34.37 37.80
C VAL A 349 59.85 -34.89 36.85
N GLN A 350 59.74 -34.61 35.54
CA GLN A 350 60.74 -35.02 34.55
C GLN A 350 62.11 -34.41 34.84
N ILE A 351 62.18 -33.12 35.19
CA ILE A 351 63.44 -32.45 35.56
C ILE A 351 64.08 -33.08 36.80
N CYS A 352 63.28 -33.48 37.80
CA CYS A 352 63.76 -34.18 38.99
C CYS A 352 64.34 -35.56 38.65
N ILE A 353 63.67 -36.30 37.75
CA ILE A 353 64.14 -37.59 37.24
C ILE A 353 65.46 -37.43 36.47
N ASP A 354 65.54 -36.48 35.53
CA ASP A 354 66.71 -36.24 34.69
C ASP A 354 67.94 -35.80 35.50
N LYS A 355 67.72 -35.15 36.66
CA LYS A 355 68.79 -34.75 37.60
C LYS A 355 69.24 -35.88 38.54
N GLY A 356 68.70 -37.09 38.40
CA GLY A 356 69.09 -38.25 39.23
C GLY A 356 68.70 -38.13 40.70
N GLN A 357 67.68 -37.31 41.03
CA GLN A 357 67.17 -37.19 42.40
C GLN A 357 66.28 -38.41 42.72
N ILE A 358 66.89 -39.50 43.17
CA ILE A 358 66.21 -40.79 43.44
C ILE A 358 65.46 -40.76 44.79
N VAL A 359 65.74 -39.80 45.68
CA VAL A 359 65.05 -39.63 46.96
C VAL A 359 64.38 -38.27 47.02
N ASP A 360 63.05 -38.25 47.14
CA ASP A 360 62.22 -37.05 47.18
C ASP A 360 62.34 -36.30 48.53
N SER A 361 63.54 -35.85 48.85
CA SER A 361 63.88 -35.21 50.13
C SER A 361 63.13 -33.89 50.40
N LYS A 362 62.55 -33.27 49.37
CA LYS A 362 61.75 -32.04 49.46
C LYS A 362 60.27 -32.25 49.13
N ASN A 363 59.82 -33.51 49.06
CA ASN A 363 58.45 -33.93 48.74
C ASN A 363 57.90 -33.37 47.41
N THR A 364 58.76 -32.94 46.50
CA THR A 364 58.41 -32.19 45.28
C THR A 364 57.74 -33.08 44.24
N THR A 365 58.19 -34.34 44.12
CA THR A 365 57.63 -35.31 43.18
C THR A 365 56.27 -35.81 43.67
N THR A 366 56.16 -36.10 44.97
CA THR A 366 54.90 -36.49 45.61
C THR A 366 53.84 -35.40 45.48
N THR A 367 54.18 -34.15 45.81
CA THR A 367 53.25 -33.02 45.68
C THR A 367 52.85 -32.79 44.22
N ALA A 368 53.77 -32.93 43.27
CA ALA A 368 53.43 -32.79 41.86
C ALA A 368 52.47 -33.88 41.35
N MET A 369 52.63 -35.14 41.80
CA MET A 369 51.71 -36.22 41.46
C MET A 369 50.31 -36.01 42.05
N ILE A 370 50.21 -35.55 43.31
CA ILE A 370 48.90 -35.25 43.94
C ILE A 370 48.18 -34.14 43.17
N VAL A 371 48.89 -33.07 42.78
CA VAL A 371 48.30 -31.97 42.00
C VAL A 371 47.84 -32.44 40.61
N ILE A 372 48.59 -33.32 39.96
CA ILE A 372 48.20 -33.94 38.67
C ILE A 372 46.95 -34.80 38.86
N GLU A 373 46.93 -35.67 39.87
CA GLU A 373 45.79 -36.55 40.15
C GLU A 373 44.51 -35.73 40.43
N ASN A 374 44.62 -34.69 41.24
CA ASN A 374 43.50 -33.80 41.52
C ASN A 374 43.03 -33.07 40.25
N SER A 375 43.96 -32.57 39.42
CA SER A 375 43.61 -31.91 38.15
C SER A 375 42.91 -32.87 37.17
N VAL A 376 43.30 -34.15 37.13
CA VAL A 376 42.63 -35.19 36.32
C VAL A 376 41.24 -35.50 36.86
N LYS A 377 41.06 -35.58 38.19
CA LYS A 377 39.74 -35.74 38.81
C LYS A 377 38.83 -34.55 38.49
N THR A 378 39.35 -33.33 38.56
CA THR A 378 38.62 -32.11 38.15
C THR A 378 38.18 -32.19 36.69
N ILE A 379 39.07 -32.54 35.76
CA ILE A 379 38.71 -32.70 34.34
C ILE A 379 37.63 -33.78 34.16
N THR A 380 37.79 -34.92 34.83
CA THR A 380 36.83 -36.05 34.71
C THR A 380 35.44 -35.64 35.21
N SER A 381 35.37 -34.96 36.35
CA SER A 381 34.11 -34.44 36.90
C SER A 381 33.46 -33.42 35.96
N VAL A 382 34.26 -32.50 35.40
CA VAL A 382 33.80 -31.52 34.41
C VAL A 382 33.27 -32.20 33.14
N MET A 383 33.93 -33.28 32.67
CA MET A 383 33.52 -34.03 31.49
C MET A 383 32.25 -34.88 31.70
N GLU A 384 32.07 -35.47 32.88
CA GLU A 384 30.85 -36.20 33.23
C GLU A 384 29.64 -35.26 33.26
N GLU A 385 29.82 -34.05 33.75
CA GLU A 385 28.75 -33.06 33.80
C GLU A 385 28.42 -32.51 32.40
N LEU A 386 29.43 -32.30 31.55
CA LEU A 386 29.24 -31.99 30.12
C LEU A 386 28.39 -33.04 29.41
N LYS A 387 28.62 -34.32 29.70
CA LYS A 387 27.86 -35.42 29.11
C LYS A 387 26.40 -35.43 29.55
N ARG A 388 26.10 -34.93 30.75
CA ARG A 388 24.71 -34.74 31.22
C ARG A 388 24.04 -33.55 30.53
N LEU A 389 24.77 -32.47 30.28
CA LEU A 389 24.25 -31.30 29.57
C LEU A 389 23.93 -31.59 28.09
N THR A 390 24.73 -32.40 27.40
CA THR A 390 24.41 -32.81 26.01
C THR A 390 23.21 -33.75 25.91
N THR A 391 22.81 -34.41 27.01
CA THR A 391 21.57 -35.19 27.05
C THR A 391 20.32 -34.32 27.25
N PHE A 392 20.48 -33.04 27.66
CA PHE A 392 19.36 -32.09 27.80
C PHE A 392 18.90 -31.46 26.47
N GLU A 393 19.62 -31.66 25.36
CA GLU A 393 19.16 -31.23 24.01
C GLU A 393 17.80 -31.84 23.61
N THR A 394 17.31 -32.87 24.32
CA THR A 394 15.99 -33.49 24.05
C THR A 394 14.82 -32.91 24.85
N ILE A 395 15.05 -31.94 25.76
CA ILE A 395 14.00 -31.36 26.61
C ILE A 395 14.02 -29.82 26.44
N ILE A 396 13.84 -29.35 25.20
CA ILE A 396 13.67 -27.93 24.88
C ILE A 396 12.25 -27.70 24.38
N TYR A 397 11.24 -28.23 25.07
CA TYR A 397 9.85 -27.87 24.80
C TYR A 397 9.06 -28.01 26.10
N HIS A 398 8.45 -26.90 26.53
CA HIS A 398 7.53 -26.71 27.66
C HIS A 398 8.13 -26.00 28.90
N ASP A 399 7.66 -24.76 29.08
CA ASP A 399 7.69 -23.87 30.25
C ASP A 399 8.83 -22.85 30.45
N ASP A 400 8.42 -21.56 30.43
CA ASP A 400 9.18 -20.35 30.78
C ASP A 400 9.78 -20.40 32.20
N THR A 401 9.24 -21.23 33.08
CA THR A 401 9.69 -21.40 34.45
C THR A 401 11.03 -22.15 34.58
N TYR A 402 11.49 -22.83 33.53
CA TYR A 402 12.65 -23.73 33.61
C TYR A 402 14.00 -23.03 33.39
N ILE A 403 14.07 -21.92 32.64
CA ILE A 403 15.34 -21.24 32.34
C ILE A 403 15.94 -20.56 33.58
N ILE A 404 15.09 -19.94 34.41
CA ILE A 404 15.50 -19.34 35.69
C ILE A 404 16.02 -20.44 36.65
N ASP A 405 15.48 -21.66 36.56
CA ASP A 405 15.93 -22.80 37.37
C ASP A 405 17.27 -23.35 36.87
N ILE A 406 17.54 -23.31 35.56
CA ILE A 406 18.83 -23.71 34.96
C ILE A 406 19.95 -22.74 35.36
N GLU A 407 19.77 -21.42 35.21
CA GLU A 407 20.81 -20.45 35.61
C GLU A 407 21.12 -20.54 37.11
N ASN A 408 20.10 -20.68 37.96
CA ASN A 408 20.30 -20.79 39.40
C ASN A 408 20.93 -22.14 39.80
N LYS A 409 20.54 -23.26 39.16
CA LYS A 409 21.18 -24.57 39.39
C LYS A 409 22.64 -24.55 38.97
N ILE A 410 22.95 -23.97 37.81
CA ILE A 410 24.32 -23.87 37.30
C ILE A 410 25.18 -22.97 38.19
N LYS A 411 24.67 -21.81 38.63
CA LYS A 411 25.39 -20.91 39.54
C LYS A 411 25.69 -21.59 40.89
N LYS A 412 24.70 -22.27 41.46
CA LYS A 412 24.86 -23.02 42.71
C LYS A 412 25.83 -24.21 42.57
N GLN A 413 25.92 -24.80 41.38
CA GLN A 413 26.86 -25.88 41.08
C GLN A 413 28.29 -25.37 40.80
N PHE A 414 28.44 -24.18 40.21
CA PHE A 414 29.75 -23.51 40.15
C PHE A 414 30.29 -23.20 41.53
N GLU A 415 29.43 -22.74 42.45
CA GLU A 415 29.78 -22.55 43.85
C GLU A 415 30.21 -23.87 44.52
N GLU A 416 29.59 -25.02 44.19
CA GLU A 416 30.00 -26.34 44.69
C GLU A 416 31.34 -26.83 44.12
N ILE A 417 31.60 -26.63 42.83
CA ILE A 417 32.89 -26.99 42.19
C ILE A 417 34.03 -26.11 42.73
N GLU A 418 33.79 -24.80 42.93
CA GLU A 418 34.73 -23.91 43.62
C GLU A 418 34.97 -24.34 45.07
N LYS A 419 33.95 -24.87 45.75
CA LYS A 419 34.07 -25.39 47.12
C LYS A 419 34.93 -26.65 47.21
N ILE A 420 34.72 -27.61 46.31
CA ILE A 420 35.51 -28.85 46.23
C ILE A 420 36.99 -28.53 45.95
N THR A 421 37.25 -27.56 45.07
CA THR A 421 38.62 -27.15 44.73
C THR A 421 39.29 -26.27 45.81
N SER A 422 38.52 -25.57 46.65
CA SER A 422 39.06 -24.74 47.75
C SER A 422 39.20 -25.47 49.08
N GLU A 423 38.34 -26.44 49.41
CA GLU A 423 38.45 -27.25 50.64
C GLU A 423 39.65 -28.22 50.58
N GLU A 424 40.01 -28.74 49.40
CA GLU A 424 41.17 -29.63 49.22
C GLU A 424 42.52 -28.90 49.18
N CYS A 425 42.52 -27.57 49.05
CA CYS A 425 43.75 -26.78 49.10
C CYS A 425 44.20 -26.50 50.56
N ILE A 426 43.31 -26.70 51.55
CA ILE A 426 43.57 -26.43 52.98
C ILE A 426 44.02 -27.68 53.74
N THR A 427 43.73 -28.89 53.25
CA THR A 427 44.09 -30.16 53.94
C THR A 427 45.43 -30.75 53.49
N GLY A 428 46.18 -30.04 52.64
CA GLY A 428 47.43 -30.50 52.03
C GLY A 428 48.71 -29.75 52.42
N THR A 429 48.72 -29.03 53.55
CA THR A 429 49.96 -28.60 54.25
C THR A 429 50.23 -29.51 55.42
#